data_AF-A0A420Y400-F1
#
_entry.id   AF-A0A420Y400-F1
#
_cell.length_a   1.000
_cell.length_b   1.000
_cell.length_c   1.000
_cell.angle_alpha   90.00
_cell.angle_beta   90.00
_cell.angle_gamma   90.00
#
_symmetry.space_group_name_H-M   'P 1'
#
loop_
_entity.id
_entity.type
_entity.pdbx_description
1 polymer ?
#
loop_
_entity_poly.entity_id
_entity_poly.type
_entity_poly.pdbx_seq_one_letter_code
_entity_poly.pdbx_strand_id
1 'polypeptide(L)'
;MKSTFTNLAVFASVVVGQKSAWEQCGGIGYNGVTNCVNGYACTSYNPYYFQCVPGTSTTVPKTSSTHPATATTTSRITTSSSKVTTTSTAVTSPPTKSTSSVSSTRTTATSAPVATGFAKTNGLLFNIDGVTKYWAGTNCYWCGFLTANGDVDHVFADMAAAGLKIVRVWGFNDVNTIPSDSTVWYQYLSASGSQINTGANGLQRMDYVVSSAQAHGLKLIINFFNNWNDYGGKNAYVNAFGGNGSTWYTNTAAQTQYKTYIKAVVDRYKTSPAVFAWELGNEPRCDGCDTSVIYNWAASTSAYIKSLDSNHMVTIGDEGFGPDSAGDGSYPYQAGAGGYVWTDTLNITTIDFGTFHLYPDSWGQPYDWGNLWVKTHAARCVAANKPCLFEECESFSRCPPSLVTQPDTD
;
A
#
# COMPACT_ATOMS: atom_id res chain seq x y z
N MET A 1 -30.71 70.46 -23.66
CA MET A 1 -29.85 69.67 -22.76
C MET A 1 -29.74 68.27 -23.35
N LYS A 2 -28.55 67.89 -23.86
CA LYS A 2 -28.27 66.52 -24.32
C LYS A 2 -27.58 65.80 -23.17
N SER A 3 -28.18 64.71 -22.68
CA SER A 3 -27.61 63.89 -21.61
C SER A 3 -26.76 62.78 -22.22
N THR A 4 -25.49 62.75 -21.88
CA THR A 4 -24.51 61.75 -22.34
C THR A 4 -24.41 60.66 -21.27
N PHE A 5 -24.76 59.42 -21.59
CA PHE A 5 -24.52 58.26 -20.72
C PHE A 5 -23.11 57.72 -20.96
N THR A 6 -22.28 57.73 -19.93
CA THR A 6 -20.93 57.15 -19.94
C THR A 6 -21.02 55.71 -19.44
N ASN A 7 -20.73 54.73 -20.30
CA ASN A 7 -20.63 53.32 -19.91
C ASN A 7 -19.28 53.06 -19.23
N LEU A 8 -19.32 52.63 -17.96
CA LEU A 8 -18.17 52.17 -17.20
C LEU A 8 -18.02 50.66 -17.41
N ALA A 9 -16.98 50.24 -18.14
CA ALA A 9 -16.64 48.82 -18.30
C ALA A 9 -15.88 48.32 -17.06
N VAL A 10 -16.47 47.39 -16.31
CA VAL A 10 -15.83 46.68 -15.19
C VAL A 10 -15.05 45.51 -15.77
N PHE A 11 -13.72 45.53 -15.63
CA PHE A 11 -12.88 44.36 -15.88
C PHE A 11 -12.92 43.44 -14.66
N ALA A 12 -13.56 42.27 -14.80
CA ALA A 12 -13.44 41.21 -13.82
C ALA A 12 -12.08 40.53 -13.99
N SER A 13 -11.16 40.77 -13.06
CA SER A 13 -9.90 40.03 -12.96
C SER A 13 -10.21 38.58 -12.61
N VAL A 14 -10.00 37.66 -13.56
CA VAL A 14 -10.06 36.22 -13.28
C VAL A 14 -8.84 35.88 -12.44
N VAL A 15 -9.02 35.71 -11.12
CA VAL A 15 -7.96 35.13 -10.28
C VAL A 15 -7.85 33.67 -10.67
N VAL A 16 -6.83 33.33 -11.46
CA VAL A 16 -6.47 31.93 -11.68
C VAL A 16 -5.89 31.45 -10.36
N GLY A 17 -6.62 30.60 -9.63
CA GLY A 17 -6.11 29.99 -8.40
C GLY A 17 -4.75 29.33 -8.66
N GLN A 18 -3.91 29.25 -7.63
CA GLN A 18 -2.71 28.43 -7.62
C GLN A 18 -2.91 27.31 -6.61
N LYS A 19 -2.43 26.12 -6.94
CA LYS A 19 -2.38 24.97 -6.06
C LYS A 19 -1.16 25.07 -5.16
N SER A 20 -1.37 24.83 -3.87
CA SER A 20 -0.32 24.87 -2.85
C SER A 20 0.75 23.80 -3.11
N ALA A 21 1.82 23.83 -2.32
CA ALA A 21 2.79 22.76 -2.31
C ALA A 21 2.10 21.39 -2.09
N TRP A 22 2.50 20.39 -2.88
CA TRP A 22 2.04 18.99 -2.79
C TRP A 22 0.57 18.73 -3.13
N GLU A 23 -0.13 19.72 -3.71
CA GLU A 23 -1.52 19.54 -4.14
C GLU A 23 -1.61 18.90 -5.53
N GLN A 24 -2.74 18.23 -5.84
CA GLN A 24 -2.99 17.76 -7.20
C GLN A 24 -3.11 18.96 -8.15
N CYS A 25 -2.49 18.85 -9.32
CA CYS A 25 -2.47 19.89 -10.34
C CYS A 25 -2.80 19.36 -11.75
N GLY A 26 -3.22 18.09 -11.87
CA GLY A 26 -3.51 17.47 -13.15
C GLY A 26 -3.82 15.98 -13.05
N GLY A 27 -4.22 15.40 -14.18
CA GLY A 27 -4.58 13.99 -14.32
C GLY A 27 -5.92 13.79 -15.05
N ILE A 28 -6.14 12.60 -15.61
CA ILE A 28 -7.41 12.20 -16.20
C ILE A 28 -8.52 12.33 -15.14
N GLY A 29 -9.56 13.12 -15.45
CA GLY A 29 -10.69 13.37 -14.57
C GLY A 29 -10.52 14.56 -13.61
N TYR A 30 -9.33 15.18 -13.55
CA TYR A 30 -9.09 16.36 -12.72
C TYR A 30 -9.60 17.64 -13.40
N ASN A 31 -10.50 18.36 -12.75
CA ASN A 31 -11.09 19.62 -13.24
C ASN A 31 -10.61 20.87 -12.47
N GLY A 32 -9.68 20.70 -11.53
CA GLY A 32 -9.19 21.79 -10.69
C GLY A 32 -8.09 22.62 -11.36
N VAL A 33 -7.55 23.56 -10.58
CA VAL A 33 -6.42 24.42 -10.97
C VAL A 33 -5.17 23.59 -11.29
N THR A 34 -4.48 23.91 -12.38
CA THR A 34 -3.24 23.20 -12.80
C THR A 34 -1.95 23.93 -12.48
N ASN A 35 -2.03 25.20 -12.09
CA ASN A 35 -0.85 26.01 -11.78
C ASN A 35 -0.44 25.82 -10.33
N CYS A 36 0.84 25.56 -10.08
CA CYS A 36 1.39 25.44 -8.74
C CYS A 36 1.89 26.79 -8.21
N VAL A 37 1.94 26.93 -6.89
CA VAL A 37 2.59 28.08 -6.21
C VAL A 37 4.06 28.20 -6.63
N ASN A 38 4.62 29.41 -6.51
CA ASN A 38 6.01 29.69 -6.87
C ASN A 38 6.98 28.70 -6.22
N GLY A 39 7.92 28.18 -7.01
CA GLY A 39 8.90 27.17 -6.59
C GLY A 39 8.43 25.72 -6.76
N TYR A 40 7.19 25.51 -7.21
CA TYR A 40 6.61 24.19 -7.47
C TYR A 40 6.21 24.07 -8.94
N ALA A 41 6.36 22.86 -9.50
CA ALA A 41 5.97 22.52 -10.85
C ALA A 41 4.96 21.37 -10.83
N CYS A 42 3.97 21.44 -11.72
CA CYS A 42 2.98 20.38 -11.86
C CYS A 42 3.61 19.17 -12.55
N THR A 43 3.91 18.13 -11.78
CA THR A 43 4.64 16.95 -12.25
C THR A 43 3.71 15.76 -12.34
N SER A 44 3.64 15.14 -13.51
CA SER A 44 2.87 13.90 -13.74
C SER A 44 3.54 12.70 -13.10
N TYR A 45 2.81 11.94 -12.28
CA TYR A 45 3.25 10.65 -11.73
C TYR A 45 2.64 9.46 -12.46
N ASN A 46 1.37 9.59 -12.85
CA ASN A 46 0.65 8.63 -13.69
C ASN A 46 -0.46 9.38 -14.46
N PRO A 47 -1.15 8.73 -15.42
CA PRO A 47 -2.18 9.40 -16.22
C PRO A 47 -3.29 10.08 -15.42
N TYR A 48 -3.58 9.60 -14.21
CA TYR A 48 -4.65 10.08 -13.34
C TYR A 48 -4.17 11.10 -12.28
N TYR A 49 -2.86 11.23 -12.05
CA TYR A 49 -2.34 12.07 -10.97
C TYR A 49 -1.06 12.84 -11.29
N PHE A 50 -1.16 14.16 -11.19
CA PHE A 50 -0.07 15.11 -11.28
C PHE A 50 -0.07 15.93 -9.99
N GLN A 51 1.09 16.22 -9.41
CA GLN A 51 1.20 16.96 -8.15
C GLN A 51 2.14 18.16 -8.29
N CYS A 52 1.86 19.21 -7.54
CA CYS A 52 2.79 20.31 -7.32
C CYS A 52 3.95 19.86 -6.45
N VAL A 53 5.13 19.64 -7.05
CA VAL A 53 6.36 19.30 -6.32
C VAL A 53 7.46 20.32 -6.60
N PRO A 54 8.46 20.47 -5.71
CA PRO A 54 9.51 21.47 -5.88
C PRO A 54 10.20 21.36 -7.26
N GLY A 55 10.22 22.45 -8.02
CA GLY A 55 10.75 22.47 -9.38
C GLY A 55 10.43 23.77 -10.13
N THR A 56 11.21 24.09 -11.16
CA THR A 56 10.96 25.26 -12.02
C THR A 56 9.84 24.93 -13.01
N SER A 57 8.77 25.74 -13.03
CA SER A 57 7.63 25.55 -13.93
C SER A 57 8.07 25.54 -15.40
N THR A 58 7.85 24.43 -16.11
CA THR A 58 7.90 24.42 -17.58
C THR A 58 6.49 24.62 -18.12
N THR A 59 6.29 25.69 -18.89
CA THR A 59 5.04 26.00 -19.56
C THR A 59 4.78 24.96 -20.67
N VAL A 60 3.79 24.07 -20.48
CA VAL A 60 3.35 23.13 -21.52
C VAL A 60 2.31 23.81 -22.42
N PRO A 61 2.44 23.78 -23.77
CA PRO A 61 1.47 24.38 -24.67
C PRO A 61 0.11 23.66 -24.65
N LYS A 62 -0.97 24.45 -24.73
CA LYS A 62 -2.38 24.01 -24.77
C LYS A 62 -2.70 23.36 -26.12
N THR A 63 -2.86 22.03 -26.16
CA THR A 63 -3.40 21.33 -27.34
C THR A 63 -4.92 21.20 -27.22
N SER A 64 -5.65 21.89 -28.10
CA SER A 64 -7.12 21.80 -28.22
C SER A 64 -7.53 20.53 -28.96
N SER A 65 -8.25 19.61 -28.31
CA SER A 65 -8.96 18.51 -28.98
C SER A 65 -10.43 18.88 -29.17
N THR A 66 -10.91 18.77 -30.41
CA THR A 66 -12.31 18.88 -30.78
C THR A 66 -12.87 17.46 -30.91
N HIS A 67 -13.95 17.14 -30.18
CA HIS A 67 -14.71 15.89 -30.33
C HIS A 67 -16.03 16.17 -31.06
N PRO A 68 -16.45 15.35 -32.06
CA PRO A 68 -17.73 15.50 -32.73
C PRO A 68 -18.88 14.90 -31.91
N ALA A 69 -20.06 15.53 -32.01
CA ALA A 69 -21.31 15.09 -31.35
C ALA A 69 -21.96 13.89 -32.06
N THR A 70 -22.39 12.89 -31.28
CA THR A 70 -23.12 11.71 -31.76
C THR A 70 -24.63 11.97 -31.72
N ALA A 71 -25.31 11.74 -32.85
CA ALA A 71 -26.76 11.88 -33.00
C ALA A 71 -27.53 10.66 -32.45
N THR A 72 -28.58 10.91 -31.69
CA THR A 72 -29.54 9.93 -31.17
C THR A 72 -30.52 9.52 -32.26
N THR A 73 -30.70 8.21 -32.49
CA THR A 73 -31.77 7.70 -33.36
C THR A 73 -32.71 6.80 -32.56
N THR A 74 -33.99 7.18 -32.53
CA THR A 74 -35.09 6.48 -31.87
C THR A 74 -35.63 5.39 -32.79
N SER A 75 -35.76 4.15 -32.30
CA SER A 75 -36.45 3.07 -33.03
C SER A 75 -37.55 2.44 -32.18
N ARG A 76 -38.70 2.32 -32.83
CA ARG A 76 -40.04 1.99 -32.36
C ARG A 76 -40.21 0.49 -32.14
N ILE A 77 -40.89 0.11 -31.05
CA ILE A 77 -41.26 -1.26 -30.69
C ILE A 77 -42.54 -1.65 -31.45
N THR A 78 -42.53 -2.84 -32.08
CA THR A 78 -43.73 -3.57 -32.49
C THR A 78 -43.74 -4.95 -31.86
N THR A 79 -44.78 -5.20 -31.08
CA THR A 79 -45.15 -6.46 -30.43
C THR A 79 -45.76 -7.43 -31.43
N SER A 80 -45.43 -8.72 -31.32
CA SER A 80 -46.28 -9.83 -31.77
C SER A 80 -46.02 -11.07 -30.93
N SER A 81 -47.12 -11.63 -30.44
CA SER A 81 -47.24 -12.80 -29.55
C SER A 81 -47.45 -14.06 -30.39
N SER A 82 -46.84 -15.18 -30.00
CA SER A 82 -47.54 -16.47 -29.88
C SER A 82 -46.66 -17.64 -29.42
N LYS A 83 -47.05 -18.18 -28.26
CA LYS A 83 -47.33 -19.60 -27.91
C LYS A 83 -46.23 -20.67 -27.95
N VAL A 84 -46.15 -21.36 -26.81
CA VAL A 84 -45.38 -22.55 -26.42
C VAL A 84 -45.80 -23.81 -27.19
N THR A 85 -44.83 -24.68 -27.55
CA THR A 85 -45.04 -26.13 -27.70
C THR A 85 -43.74 -26.89 -27.38
N THR A 86 -43.89 -27.93 -26.56
CA THR A 86 -42.87 -28.87 -26.08
C THR A 86 -42.77 -30.07 -27.02
N THR A 87 -41.58 -30.52 -27.41
CA THR A 87 -41.36 -31.93 -27.82
C THR A 87 -39.88 -32.34 -27.69
N SER A 88 -39.66 -33.60 -27.36
CA SER A 88 -38.41 -34.25 -26.96
C SER A 88 -37.64 -34.93 -28.11
N THR A 89 -36.34 -35.16 -27.85
CA THR A 89 -35.42 -36.21 -28.36
C THR A 89 -35.07 -36.27 -29.85
N ALA A 90 -33.77 -36.15 -30.18
CA ALA A 90 -32.93 -37.25 -30.68
C ALA A 90 -31.50 -36.79 -31.05
N VAL A 91 -30.53 -37.68 -30.80
CA VAL A 91 -29.08 -37.58 -31.01
C VAL A 91 -28.73 -37.75 -32.49
N THR A 92 -27.93 -36.85 -33.07
CA THR A 92 -27.03 -37.17 -34.21
C THR A 92 -25.93 -36.10 -34.40
N SER A 93 -24.68 -36.53 -34.47
CA SER A 93 -23.50 -35.78 -34.95
C SER A 93 -22.91 -36.51 -36.16
N PRO A 94 -21.98 -35.94 -36.96
CA PRO A 94 -21.89 -34.61 -37.58
C PRO A 94 -21.68 -34.76 -39.11
N PRO A 95 -21.40 -33.68 -39.87
CA PRO A 95 -20.08 -33.67 -40.50
C PRO A 95 -19.37 -32.31 -40.50
N THR A 96 -18.05 -32.45 -40.46
CA THR A 96 -16.97 -31.48 -40.50
C THR A 96 -17.05 -30.49 -41.68
N LYS A 97 -16.96 -29.20 -41.37
CA LYS A 97 -16.54 -28.17 -42.32
C LYS A 97 -15.34 -27.40 -41.75
N SER A 98 -14.28 -27.41 -42.55
CA SER A 98 -13.04 -26.65 -42.36
C SER A 98 -13.32 -25.16 -42.24
N THR A 99 -12.91 -24.55 -41.13
CA THR A 99 -12.83 -23.09 -41.00
C THR A 99 -11.38 -22.68 -40.81
N SER A 100 -10.96 -21.81 -41.73
CA SER A 100 -9.68 -21.15 -41.85
C SER A 100 -9.27 -20.45 -40.56
N SER A 101 -8.03 -20.69 -40.13
CA SER A 101 -7.40 -20.04 -38.99
C SER A 101 -7.19 -18.55 -39.26
N VAL A 102 -7.92 -17.69 -38.55
CA VAL A 102 -7.58 -16.27 -38.42
C VAL A 102 -6.42 -16.19 -37.42
N SER A 103 -5.25 -15.83 -37.93
CA SER A 103 -4.04 -15.58 -37.15
C SER A 103 -4.24 -14.34 -36.28
N SER A 104 -4.54 -14.52 -34.99
CA SER A 104 -4.43 -13.45 -34.01
C SER A 104 -2.95 -13.25 -33.66
N THR A 105 -2.39 -12.14 -34.10
CA THR A 105 -1.09 -11.67 -33.61
C THR A 105 -1.22 -11.33 -32.14
N ARG A 106 -0.84 -12.27 -31.29
CA ARG A 106 -0.63 -12.07 -29.85
C ARG A 106 0.53 -11.09 -29.69
N THR A 107 0.22 -9.86 -29.28
CA THR A 107 1.21 -8.91 -28.78
C THR A 107 1.94 -9.61 -27.64
N THR A 108 3.22 -9.91 -27.83
CA THR A 108 4.11 -10.39 -26.78
C THR A 108 4.11 -9.34 -25.68
N ALA A 109 3.49 -9.66 -24.54
CA ALA A 109 3.70 -8.94 -23.31
C ALA A 109 5.21 -8.96 -23.04
N THR A 110 5.83 -7.79 -23.06
CA THR A 110 7.22 -7.61 -22.63
C THR A 110 7.31 -8.20 -21.23
N SER A 111 8.10 -9.25 -21.04
CA SER A 111 8.35 -9.84 -19.74
C SER A 111 8.76 -8.72 -18.78
N ALA A 112 8.09 -8.63 -17.63
CA ALA A 112 8.45 -7.66 -16.61
C ALA A 112 9.96 -7.79 -16.29
N PRO A 113 10.72 -6.69 -16.22
CA PRO A 113 12.13 -6.75 -15.87
C PRO A 113 12.26 -7.36 -14.47
N VAL A 114 13.08 -8.41 -14.37
CA VAL A 114 13.41 -9.10 -13.10
C VAL A 114 13.94 -8.08 -12.09
N ALA A 115 13.61 -8.26 -10.81
CA ALA A 115 14.18 -7.45 -9.74
C ALA A 115 15.72 -7.62 -9.70
N THR A 116 16.48 -6.55 -9.96
CA THR A 116 17.95 -6.62 -10.14
C THR A 116 18.76 -5.93 -9.03
N GLY A 117 18.13 -5.06 -8.23
CA GLY A 117 18.82 -4.35 -7.13
C GLY A 117 17.98 -4.20 -5.86
N PHE A 118 18.66 -4.01 -4.73
CA PHE A 118 18.01 -3.71 -3.45
C PHE A 118 17.29 -2.36 -3.52
N ALA A 119 16.03 -2.33 -3.09
CA ALA A 119 15.29 -1.09 -2.96
C ALA A 119 15.89 -0.22 -1.85
N LYS A 120 15.86 1.10 -2.04
CA LYS A 120 16.43 2.05 -1.08
C LYS A 120 15.70 3.38 -1.12
N THR A 121 15.89 4.19 -0.09
CA THR A 121 15.48 5.60 -0.09
C THR A 121 16.42 6.42 -0.99
N ASN A 122 15.88 7.49 -1.57
CA ASN A 122 16.64 8.50 -2.30
C ASN A 122 15.96 9.86 -2.06
N GLY A 123 16.45 10.58 -1.04
CA GLY A 123 15.73 11.72 -0.47
C GLY A 123 14.38 11.26 0.10
N LEU A 124 13.30 11.93 -0.32
CA LEU A 124 11.93 11.62 0.10
C LEU A 124 11.22 10.58 -0.79
N LEU A 125 11.94 9.98 -1.75
CA LEU A 125 11.40 9.00 -2.68
C LEU A 125 12.08 7.64 -2.52
N PHE A 126 11.52 6.62 -3.17
CA PHE A 126 12.15 5.30 -3.23
C PHE A 126 12.78 5.04 -4.60
N ASN A 127 13.99 4.51 -4.58
CA ASN A 127 14.66 3.96 -5.75
C ASN A 127 14.42 2.45 -5.80
N ILE A 128 13.74 1.99 -6.85
CA ILE A 128 13.50 0.57 -7.10
C ILE A 128 14.07 0.24 -8.47
N ASP A 129 15.02 -0.71 -8.52
CA ASP A 129 15.70 -1.17 -9.73
C ASP A 129 16.26 0.00 -10.58
N GLY A 130 16.86 0.99 -9.90
CA GLY A 130 17.49 2.15 -10.53
C GLY A 130 16.56 3.33 -10.80
N VAL A 131 15.24 3.19 -10.62
CA VAL A 131 14.26 4.25 -10.88
C VAL A 131 13.80 4.90 -9.57
N THR A 132 14.00 6.22 -9.43
CA THR A 132 13.51 7.01 -8.29
C THR A 132 12.21 7.72 -8.65
N LYS A 133 11.10 7.36 -7.99
CA LYS A 133 9.78 8.00 -8.16
C LYS A 133 8.82 7.59 -7.03
N TYR A 134 7.57 8.04 -7.10
CA TYR A 134 6.48 7.42 -6.36
C TYR A 134 6.13 6.05 -6.95
N TRP A 135 5.83 5.11 -6.06
CA TRP A 135 5.45 3.75 -6.41
C TRP A 135 4.07 3.43 -5.86
N ALA A 136 3.29 2.72 -6.66
CA ALA A 136 2.05 2.11 -6.22
C ALA A 136 2.31 0.66 -5.79
N GLY A 137 1.55 0.22 -4.79
CA GLY A 137 1.62 -1.12 -4.26
C GLY A 137 0.26 -1.61 -3.77
N THR A 138 0.25 -2.79 -3.15
CA THR A 138 -0.94 -3.39 -2.56
C THR A 138 -0.57 -4.30 -1.38
N ASN A 139 -1.57 -4.72 -0.62
CA ASN A 139 -1.43 -5.68 0.46
C ASN A 139 -1.97 -7.04 0.01
N CYS A 140 -1.21 -8.10 0.28
CA CYS A 140 -1.62 -9.49 0.04
C CYS A 140 -1.19 -10.36 1.22
N TYR A 141 -1.80 -10.14 2.39
CA TYR A 141 -1.46 -10.88 3.61
C TYR A 141 -1.52 -12.41 3.40
N TRP A 142 -2.48 -12.87 2.60
CA TRP A 142 -2.75 -14.29 2.33
C TRP A 142 -1.81 -14.93 1.31
N CYS A 143 -1.05 -14.15 0.53
CA CYS A 143 -0.18 -14.68 -0.54
C CYS A 143 0.83 -15.70 0.01
N GLY A 144 1.38 -15.47 1.21
CA GLY A 144 2.30 -16.37 1.89
C GLY A 144 1.69 -17.73 2.25
N PHE A 145 0.37 -17.81 2.38
CA PHE A 145 -0.32 -18.99 2.91
C PHE A 145 -0.99 -19.84 1.83
N LEU A 146 -0.98 -19.39 0.58
CA LEU A 146 -1.39 -20.19 -0.56
C LEU A 146 -0.51 -21.43 -0.69
N THR A 147 -1.10 -22.59 -0.96
CA THR A 147 -0.39 -23.87 -1.10
C THR A 147 -0.12 -24.25 -2.56
N ALA A 148 -0.85 -23.67 -3.51
CA ALA A 148 -0.63 -23.85 -4.94
C ALA A 148 0.28 -22.74 -5.48
N ASN A 149 1.41 -23.15 -6.07
CA ASN A 149 2.37 -22.23 -6.68
C ASN A 149 1.77 -21.41 -7.82
N GLY A 150 0.92 -22.03 -8.64
CA GLY A 150 0.25 -21.36 -9.76
C GLY A 150 -0.65 -20.19 -9.32
N ASP A 151 -1.24 -20.26 -8.12
CA ASP A 151 -2.07 -19.17 -7.60
C ASP A 151 -1.22 -17.96 -7.20
N VAL A 152 -0.05 -18.20 -6.59
CA VAL A 152 0.92 -17.13 -6.27
C VAL A 152 1.39 -16.45 -7.55
N ASP A 153 1.77 -17.24 -8.56
CA ASP A 153 2.23 -16.69 -9.84
C ASP A 153 1.13 -15.91 -10.57
N HIS A 154 -0.11 -16.41 -10.54
CA HIS A 154 -1.22 -15.73 -11.19
C HIS A 154 -1.49 -14.36 -10.56
N VAL A 155 -1.57 -14.30 -9.23
CA VAL A 155 -1.80 -13.06 -8.49
C VAL A 155 -0.66 -12.05 -8.72
N PHE A 156 0.59 -12.51 -8.73
CA PHE A 156 1.75 -11.63 -8.94
C PHE A 156 1.88 -11.18 -10.39
N ALA A 157 1.51 -12.01 -11.36
CA ALA A 157 1.41 -11.59 -12.75
C ALA A 157 0.36 -10.48 -12.92
N ASP A 158 -0.81 -10.60 -12.28
CA ASP A 158 -1.87 -9.59 -12.33
C ASP A 158 -1.44 -8.27 -11.68
N MET A 159 -0.79 -8.32 -10.51
CA MET A 159 -0.24 -7.14 -9.84
C MET A 159 0.80 -6.42 -10.70
N ALA A 160 1.72 -7.18 -11.30
CA ALA A 160 2.74 -6.62 -12.20
C ALA A 160 2.11 -6.04 -13.48
N ALA A 161 1.11 -6.71 -14.07
CA ALA A 161 0.38 -6.23 -15.23
C ALA A 161 -0.41 -4.94 -14.94
N ALA A 162 -0.89 -4.77 -13.70
CA ALA A 162 -1.53 -3.55 -13.23
C ALA A 162 -0.53 -2.39 -12.95
N GLY A 163 0.78 -2.65 -13.06
CA GLY A 163 1.83 -1.66 -12.80
C GLY A 163 2.13 -1.43 -11.32
N LEU A 164 1.65 -2.31 -10.43
CA LEU A 164 2.04 -2.31 -9.02
C LEU A 164 3.47 -2.80 -8.89
N LYS A 165 4.22 -2.24 -7.94
CA LYS A 165 5.64 -2.58 -7.73
C LYS A 165 5.94 -3.12 -6.35
N ILE A 166 5.19 -2.70 -5.34
CA ILE A 166 5.40 -3.10 -3.94
C ILE A 166 4.21 -3.95 -3.49
N VAL A 167 4.48 -5.11 -2.89
CA VAL A 167 3.45 -5.98 -2.31
C VAL A 167 3.80 -6.26 -0.86
N ARG A 168 2.93 -5.89 0.06
CA ARG A 168 3.12 -6.20 1.49
C ARG A 168 2.45 -7.54 1.82
N VAL A 169 3.21 -8.45 2.44
CA VAL A 169 2.80 -9.84 2.71
C VAL A 169 3.13 -10.23 4.14
N TRP A 170 2.35 -11.13 4.73
CA TRP A 170 2.56 -11.51 6.13
C TRP A 170 3.74 -12.46 6.24
N GLY A 171 4.81 -12.01 6.90
CA GLY A 171 6.00 -12.81 7.18
C GLY A 171 5.86 -13.71 8.40
N PHE A 172 4.67 -13.75 9.03
CA PHE A 172 4.36 -14.51 10.23
C PHE A 172 3.13 -15.40 10.01
N ASN A 173 3.04 -16.47 10.80
CA ASN A 173 1.85 -17.32 10.96
C ASN A 173 2.09 -18.16 12.23
N ASP A 174 1.62 -17.63 13.35
CA ASP A 174 1.94 -18.10 14.70
C ASP A 174 0.82 -18.99 15.25
N VAL A 175 1.20 -20.10 15.88
CA VAL A 175 0.25 -21.05 16.48
C VAL A 175 0.71 -21.49 17.87
N ASN A 176 -0.25 -21.73 18.77
CA ASN A 176 0.02 -22.41 20.06
C ASN A 176 -0.33 -23.90 20.01
N THR A 177 -0.79 -24.41 18.87
CA THR A 177 -1.01 -25.84 18.60
C THR A 177 -0.69 -26.07 17.13
N ILE A 178 0.20 -27.01 16.85
CA ILE A 178 0.54 -27.37 15.47
C ILE A 178 -0.71 -27.97 14.81
N PRO A 179 -1.19 -27.42 13.68
CA PRO A 179 -2.30 -28.00 12.94
C PRO A 179 -2.02 -29.45 12.55
N SER A 180 -3.02 -30.32 12.68
CA SER A 180 -2.87 -31.76 12.39
C SER A 180 -2.94 -32.11 10.90
N ASP A 181 -3.24 -31.14 10.04
CA ASP A 181 -3.34 -31.27 8.60
C ASP A 181 -2.23 -30.50 7.87
N SER A 182 -2.35 -30.38 6.55
CA SER A 182 -1.39 -29.63 5.73
C SER A 182 -1.55 -28.10 5.81
N THR A 183 -2.33 -27.57 6.78
CA THR A 183 -2.48 -26.13 6.97
C THR A 183 -1.13 -25.46 7.18
N VAL A 184 -0.97 -24.28 6.58
CA VAL A 184 0.27 -23.50 6.67
C VAL A 184 0.41 -22.91 8.07
N TRP A 185 1.58 -23.08 8.66
CA TRP A 185 2.00 -22.43 9.92
C TRP A 185 3.51 -22.20 9.87
N TYR A 186 3.98 -21.07 10.38
CA TYR A 186 5.40 -20.71 10.32
C TYR A 186 6.10 -20.90 11.64
N GLN A 187 5.40 -20.65 12.74
CA GLN A 187 6.00 -20.74 14.07
C GLN A 187 4.99 -21.28 15.09
N TYR A 188 5.45 -22.27 15.84
CA TYR A 188 4.76 -22.82 16.99
C TYR A 188 5.39 -22.23 18.25
N LEU A 189 4.55 -21.61 19.10
CA LEU A 189 4.95 -20.93 20.32
C LEU A 189 4.53 -21.73 21.55
N SER A 190 5.52 -22.08 22.38
CA SER A 190 5.31 -22.82 23.63
C SER A 190 6.38 -22.49 24.67
N ALA A 191 5.96 -22.47 25.94
CA ALA A 191 6.84 -22.33 27.10
C ALA A 191 7.92 -23.42 27.18
N SER A 192 7.63 -24.62 26.68
CA SER A 192 8.52 -25.80 26.77
C SER A 192 9.43 -25.98 25.55
N GLY A 193 9.34 -25.09 24.56
CA GLY A 193 10.11 -25.17 23.33
C GLY A 193 9.29 -24.75 22.12
N SER A 194 9.67 -23.64 21.51
CA SER A 194 9.06 -23.14 20.28
C SER A 194 9.75 -23.73 19.05
N GLN A 195 9.02 -23.82 17.94
CA GLN A 195 9.52 -24.40 16.69
C GLN A 195 9.24 -23.45 15.52
N ILE A 196 10.20 -23.32 14.61
CA ILE A 196 10.01 -22.63 13.32
C ILE A 196 9.86 -23.70 12.24
N ASN A 197 8.76 -23.67 11.51
CA ASN A 197 8.48 -24.61 10.43
C ASN A 197 9.20 -24.19 9.14
N THR A 198 10.26 -24.91 8.78
CA THR A 198 10.99 -24.73 7.51
C THR A 198 10.58 -25.73 6.43
N GLY A 199 9.52 -26.52 6.68
CA GLY A 199 8.99 -27.52 5.78
C GLY A 199 8.05 -26.97 4.71
N ALA A 200 7.43 -27.88 3.95
CA ALA A 200 6.60 -27.57 2.77
C ALA A 200 5.34 -26.73 3.09
N ASN A 201 4.72 -26.92 4.26
CA ASN A 201 3.62 -26.10 4.77
C ASN A 201 4.11 -25.01 5.76
N GLY A 202 5.40 -24.69 5.74
CA GLY A 202 6.00 -23.64 6.55
C GLY A 202 6.60 -22.55 5.69
N LEU A 203 7.80 -22.09 6.07
CA LEU A 203 8.51 -21.02 5.37
C LEU A 203 8.83 -21.34 3.89
N GLN A 204 8.72 -22.59 3.43
CA GLN A 204 8.80 -22.87 1.98
C GLN A 204 7.68 -22.21 1.16
N ARG A 205 6.54 -21.91 1.78
CA ARG A 205 5.50 -21.12 1.10
C ARG A 205 5.93 -19.68 0.90
N MET A 206 6.60 -19.09 1.89
CA MET A 206 7.23 -17.78 1.77
C MET A 206 8.42 -17.79 0.80
N ASP A 207 9.22 -18.87 0.77
CA ASP A 207 10.31 -19.03 -0.20
C ASP A 207 9.76 -18.90 -1.64
N TYR A 208 8.60 -19.50 -1.93
CA TYR A 208 7.94 -19.40 -3.24
C TYR A 208 7.43 -17.99 -3.54
N VAL A 209 6.83 -17.31 -2.55
CA VAL A 209 6.40 -15.91 -2.68
C VAL A 209 7.58 -15.00 -3.02
N VAL A 210 8.71 -15.12 -2.33
CA VAL A 210 9.90 -14.32 -2.61
C VAL A 210 10.44 -14.61 -4.02
N SER A 211 10.48 -15.88 -4.42
CA SER A 211 10.93 -16.28 -5.76
C SER A 211 10.01 -15.76 -6.86
N SER A 212 8.69 -15.87 -6.68
CA SER A 212 7.70 -15.37 -7.65
C SER A 212 7.71 -13.85 -7.74
N ALA A 213 7.86 -13.14 -6.61
CA ALA A 213 8.01 -11.68 -6.62
C ALA A 213 9.24 -11.27 -7.46
N GLN A 214 10.38 -11.95 -7.27
CA GLN A 214 11.58 -11.69 -8.06
C GLN A 214 11.34 -11.90 -9.56
N ALA A 215 10.69 -13.02 -9.92
CA ALA A 215 10.40 -13.38 -11.31
C ALA A 215 9.44 -12.39 -12.00
N HIS A 216 8.52 -11.79 -11.25
CA HIS A 216 7.55 -10.81 -11.74
C HIS A 216 8.02 -9.35 -11.55
N GLY A 217 9.25 -9.14 -11.06
CA GLY A 217 9.79 -7.80 -10.84
C GLY A 217 9.09 -7.01 -9.73
N LEU A 218 8.44 -7.69 -8.77
CA LEU A 218 7.82 -7.08 -7.60
C LEU A 218 8.81 -6.98 -6.42
N LYS A 219 8.52 -6.11 -5.47
CA LYS A 219 9.27 -5.96 -4.22
C LYS A 219 8.35 -6.18 -3.02
N LEU A 220 8.85 -6.86 -1.99
CA LEU A 220 8.05 -7.32 -0.85
C LEU A 220 8.34 -6.53 0.42
N ILE A 221 7.29 -6.04 1.08
CA ILE A 221 7.37 -5.69 2.50
C ILE A 221 6.98 -6.94 3.28
N ILE A 222 7.84 -7.35 4.22
CA ILE A 222 7.67 -8.59 5.00
C ILE A 222 7.73 -8.24 6.48
N ASN A 223 6.63 -8.45 7.20
CA ASN A 223 6.51 -8.16 8.62
C ASN A 223 6.64 -9.40 9.52
N PHE A 224 7.09 -9.22 10.76
CA PHE A 224 7.52 -10.36 11.61
C PHE A 224 6.53 -10.80 12.69
N PHE A 225 5.50 -10.01 13.00
CA PHE A 225 4.40 -10.41 13.88
C PHE A 225 3.16 -9.55 13.65
N ASN A 226 2.04 -9.91 14.26
CA ASN A 226 0.79 -9.15 14.27
C ASN A 226 0.51 -8.54 15.65
N ASN A 227 0.08 -7.29 15.72
CA ASN A 227 -0.51 -6.76 16.95
C ASN A 227 -1.83 -7.45 17.31
N TRP A 228 -2.62 -7.79 16.28
CA TRP A 228 -3.92 -8.46 16.40
C TRP A 228 -3.79 -9.97 16.56
N ASN A 229 -4.92 -10.65 16.72
CA ASN A 229 -4.98 -12.09 16.97
C ASN A 229 -4.99 -12.93 15.69
N ASP A 230 -5.20 -12.33 14.52
CA ASP A 230 -5.21 -13.04 13.26
C ASP A 230 -3.83 -13.64 12.98
N TYR A 231 -3.83 -14.94 12.67
CA TYR A 231 -2.62 -15.76 12.53
C TYR A 231 -1.74 -15.75 13.79
N GLY A 232 -2.39 -15.72 14.97
CA GLY A 232 -1.79 -15.85 16.29
C GLY A 232 -1.37 -14.49 16.88
N GLY A 233 -0.40 -13.85 16.23
CA GLY A 233 0.10 -12.54 16.61
C GLY A 233 0.62 -12.43 18.04
N LYS A 234 0.60 -11.21 18.58
CA LYS A 234 1.09 -10.87 19.92
C LYS A 234 0.48 -11.76 21.00
N ASN A 235 -0.79 -12.14 20.86
CA ASN A 235 -1.47 -12.98 21.83
C ASN A 235 -0.94 -14.43 21.84
N ALA A 236 -0.50 -14.98 20.70
CA ALA A 236 0.12 -16.31 20.67
C ALA A 236 1.43 -16.36 21.48
N TYR A 237 2.21 -15.27 21.49
CA TYR A 237 3.36 -15.12 22.37
C TYR A 237 2.95 -15.00 23.85
N VAL A 238 1.91 -14.22 24.16
CA VAL A 238 1.40 -14.09 25.54
C VAL A 238 0.93 -15.43 26.08
N ASN A 239 0.23 -16.24 25.28
CA ASN A 239 -0.21 -17.59 25.67
C ASN A 239 0.97 -18.50 26.01
N ALA A 240 2.09 -18.38 25.28
CA ALA A 240 3.27 -19.21 25.48
C ALA A 240 4.18 -18.72 26.62
N PHE A 241 4.31 -17.41 26.81
CA PHE A 241 5.35 -16.82 27.66
C PHE A 241 4.82 -15.97 28.81
N GLY A 242 3.50 -15.88 28.96
CA GLY A 242 2.82 -15.09 29.98
C GLY A 242 2.85 -13.58 29.72
N GLY A 243 2.23 -12.82 30.62
CA GLY A 243 2.08 -11.37 30.52
C GLY A 243 0.77 -10.98 29.82
N ASN A 244 0.80 -9.86 29.09
CA ASN A 244 -0.32 -9.33 28.31
C ASN A 244 0.21 -8.55 27.08
N GLY A 245 -0.69 -8.00 26.26
CA GLY A 245 -0.31 -7.28 25.05
C GLY A 245 0.63 -6.09 25.27
N SER A 246 0.54 -5.42 26.43
CA SER A 246 1.41 -4.28 26.77
C SER A 246 2.78 -4.75 27.30
N THR A 247 2.81 -5.83 28.08
CA THR A 247 4.08 -6.37 28.62
C THR A 247 4.85 -7.25 27.65
N TRP A 248 4.25 -7.64 26.52
CA TRP A 248 4.93 -8.41 25.46
C TRP A 248 6.23 -7.75 24.98
N TYR A 249 6.24 -6.42 24.83
CA TYR A 249 7.41 -5.64 24.35
C TYR A 249 8.64 -5.77 25.26
N THR A 250 8.44 -6.03 26.55
CA THR A 250 9.50 -6.16 27.56
C THR A 250 9.62 -7.57 28.15
N ASN A 251 8.78 -8.52 27.71
CA ASN A 251 8.87 -9.92 28.11
C ASN A 251 10.10 -10.57 27.45
N THR A 252 11.12 -10.87 28.25
CA THR A 252 12.40 -11.44 27.78
C THR A 252 12.22 -12.72 26.96
N ALA A 253 11.36 -13.64 27.38
CA ALA A 253 11.16 -14.91 26.66
C ALA A 253 10.46 -14.69 25.32
N ALA A 254 9.41 -13.86 25.29
CA ALA A 254 8.71 -13.51 24.06
C ALA A 254 9.63 -12.79 23.06
N GLN A 255 10.38 -11.78 23.52
CA GLN A 255 11.30 -11.03 22.67
C GLN A 255 12.48 -11.88 22.18
N THR A 256 12.96 -12.84 22.98
CA THR A 256 14.00 -13.79 22.55
C THR A 256 13.51 -14.67 21.42
N GLN A 257 12.29 -15.22 21.54
CA GLN A 257 11.70 -16.04 20.49
C GLN A 257 11.37 -15.21 19.24
N TYR A 258 10.85 -14.00 19.40
CA TYR A 258 10.59 -13.07 18.32
C TYR A 258 11.86 -12.72 17.52
N LYS A 259 12.97 -12.38 18.19
CA LYS A 259 14.27 -12.14 17.54
C LYS A 259 14.82 -13.40 16.87
N THR A 260 14.58 -14.58 17.45
CA THR A 260 14.94 -15.87 16.82
C THR A 260 14.18 -16.07 15.51
N TYR A 261 12.89 -15.74 15.49
CA TYR A 261 12.06 -15.81 14.29
C TYR A 261 12.49 -14.80 13.22
N ILE A 262 12.70 -13.53 13.61
CA ILE A 262 13.27 -12.50 12.72
C ILE A 262 14.53 -13.03 12.04
N LYS A 263 15.48 -13.56 12.82
CA LYS A 263 16.73 -14.10 12.28
C LYS A 263 16.49 -15.20 11.26
N ALA A 264 15.57 -16.13 11.55
CA ALA A 264 15.25 -17.23 10.66
C ALA A 264 14.67 -16.75 9.32
N VAL A 265 13.84 -15.69 9.32
CA VAL A 265 13.26 -15.12 8.10
C VAL A 265 14.29 -14.26 7.34
N VAL A 266 14.98 -13.36 8.04
CA VAL A 266 15.97 -12.45 7.44
C VAL A 266 17.12 -13.23 6.80
N ASP A 267 17.68 -14.25 7.48
CA ASP A 267 18.78 -15.04 6.91
C ASP A 267 18.39 -15.79 5.62
N ARG A 268 17.11 -16.09 5.42
CA ARG A 268 16.62 -16.74 4.19
C ARG A 268 16.64 -15.79 2.99
N TYR A 269 16.32 -14.51 3.19
CA TYR A 269 16.05 -13.60 2.08
C TYR A 269 16.92 -12.34 2.04
N LYS A 270 17.86 -12.13 2.97
CA LYS A 270 18.75 -10.95 3.01
C LYS A 270 19.62 -10.73 1.75
N THR A 271 19.74 -11.75 0.88
CA THR A 271 20.42 -11.64 -0.42
C THR A 271 19.47 -11.47 -1.59
N SER A 272 18.15 -11.59 -1.36
CA SER A 272 17.13 -11.48 -2.41
C SER A 272 16.86 -10.02 -2.73
N PRO A 273 17.01 -9.57 -3.99
CA PRO A 273 16.63 -8.22 -4.39
C PRO A 273 15.11 -8.01 -4.40
N ALA A 274 14.30 -9.06 -4.17
CA ALA A 274 12.84 -8.96 -4.14
C ALA A 274 12.30 -8.44 -2.80
N VAL A 275 13.12 -8.27 -1.76
CA VAL A 275 12.67 -7.63 -0.52
C VAL A 275 12.77 -6.11 -0.67
N PHE A 276 11.68 -5.40 -0.44
CA PHE A 276 11.62 -3.94 -0.35
C PHE A 276 12.13 -3.48 1.01
N ALA A 277 11.53 -4.01 2.08
CA ALA A 277 11.84 -3.67 3.45
C ALA A 277 11.44 -4.79 4.42
N TRP A 278 12.17 -4.86 5.53
CA TRP A 278 11.75 -5.57 6.72
C TRP A 278 10.86 -4.68 7.57
N GLU A 279 9.72 -5.19 7.99
CA GLU A 279 8.78 -4.46 8.84
C GLU A 279 8.70 -5.11 10.21
N LEU A 280 8.80 -4.31 11.27
CA LEU A 280 8.85 -4.86 12.63
C LEU A 280 7.57 -5.65 12.92
N GLY A 281 6.40 -5.11 12.66
CA GLY A 281 5.16 -5.87 12.74
C GLY A 281 3.97 -5.11 12.19
N ASN A 282 2.88 -5.83 12.02
CA ASN A 282 1.63 -5.24 11.63
C ASN A 282 0.98 -4.50 12.81
N GLU A 283 0.86 -3.18 12.67
CA GLU A 283 0.11 -2.26 13.55
C GLU A 283 0.47 -2.36 15.05
N PRO A 284 1.76 -2.34 15.45
CA PRO A 284 2.15 -2.44 16.86
C PRO A 284 1.49 -1.34 17.70
N ARG A 285 0.72 -1.73 18.73
CA ARG A 285 0.15 -0.83 19.74
C ARG A 285 0.45 -1.27 21.17
N CYS A 286 0.52 -0.30 22.08
CA CYS A 286 0.74 -0.52 23.51
C CYS A 286 -0.25 0.29 24.35
N ASP A 287 -1.41 -0.31 24.63
CA ASP A 287 -2.48 0.35 25.37
C ASP A 287 -2.05 0.69 26.79
N GLY A 288 -2.21 1.97 27.16
CA GLY A 288 -1.88 2.50 28.48
C GLY A 288 -0.37 2.54 28.80
N CYS A 289 0.49 2.31 27.82
CA CYS A 289 1.92 2.32 28.01
C CYS A 289 2.51 3.73 27.97
N ASP A 290 3.64 3.91 28.65
CA ASP A 290 4.51 5.03 28.33
C ASP A 290 5.04 4.89 26.89
N THR A 291 5.09 6.01 26.16
CA THR A 291 5.48 6.02 24.74
C THR A 291 6.89 5.51 24.48
N SER A 292 7.76 5.51 25.50
CA SER A 292 9.11 4.94 25.41
C SER A 292 9.11 3.42 25.21
N VAL A 293 8.03 2.71 25.55
CA VAL A 293 7.97 1.24 25.42
C VAL A 293 8.08 0.82 23.96
N ILE A 294 7.23 1.36 23.08
CA ILE A 294 7.29 1.07 21.63
C ILE A 294 8.54 1.69 21.02
N TYR A 295 8.93 2.92 21.40
CA TYR A 295 10.15 3.54 20.90
C TYR A 295 11.40 2.66 21.16
N ASN A 296 11.59 2.20 22.40
CA ASN A 296 12.74 1.37 22.78
C ASN A 296 12.70 -0.01 22.10
N TRP A 297 11.51 -0.62 22.00
CA TRP A 297 11.33 -1.87 21.28
C TRP A 297 11.67 -1.71 19.79
N ALA A 298 11.16 -0.67 19.13
CA ALA A 298 11.38 -0.41 17.71
C ALA A 298 12.87 -0.10 17.43
N ALA A 299 13.51 0.70 18.28
CA ALA A 299 14.92 1.02 18.16
C ALA A 299 15.80 -0.23 18.32
N SER A 300 15.55 -1.05 19.34
CA SER A 300 16.34 -2.26 19.58
C SER A 300 16.11 -3.35 18.52
N THR A 301 14.89 -3.47 18.00
CA THR A 301 14.53 -4.48 17.00
C THR A 301 15.03 -4.10 15.62
N SER A 302 14.87 -2.84 15.20
CA SER A 302 15.40 -2.37 13.92
C SER A 302 16.93 -2.41 13.88
N ALA A 303 17.61 -2.03 14.97
CA ALA A 303 19.06 -2.20 15.09
C ALA A 303 19.49 -3.67 15.00
N TYR A 304 18.72 -4.59 15.58
CA TYR A 304 18.97 -6.02 15.46
C TYR A 304 18.84 -6.50 14.01
N ILE A 305 17.80 -6.11 13.30
CA ILE A 305 17.62 -6.45 11.87
C ILE A 305 18.78 -5.90 11.04
N LYS A 306 19.16 -4.63 11.23
CA LYS A 306 20.32 -4.03 10.54
C LYS A 306 21.64 -4.75 10.83
N SER A 307 21.79 -5.41 11.98
CA SER A 307 22.96 -6.24 12.29
C SER A 307 22.99 -7.57 11.53
N LEU A 308 21.82 -8.07 11.10
CA LEU A 308 21.67 -9.29 10.31
C LEU A 308 21.75 -9.01 8.81
N ASP A 309 21.29 -7.84 8.39
CA ASP A 309 21.10 -7.44 7.00
C ASP A 309 21.36 -5.94 6.81
N SER A 310 22.45 -5.63 6.09
CA SER A 310 22.84 -4.28 5.71
C SER A 310 22.32 -3.83 4.34
N ASN A 311 21.62 -4.70 3.61
CA ASN A 311 21.17 -4.43 2.24
C ASN A 311 19.78 -3.79 2.21
N HIS A 312 18.88 -4.24 3.08
CA HIS A 312 17.47 -3.88 3.01
C HIS A 312 17.08 -2.73 3.94
N MET A 313 16.03 -2.01 3.54
CA MET A 313 15.38 -1.02 4.39
C MET A 313 14.65 -1.71 5.55
N VAL A 314 14.41 -0.97 6.62
CA VAL A 314 13.65 -1.38 7.80
C VAL A 314 12.63 -0.29 8.13
N THR A 315 11.39 -0.69 8.39
CA THR A 315 10.30 0.16 8.86
C THR A 315 9.54 -0.49 10.02
N ILE A 316 8.60 0.22 10.63
CA ILE A 316 7.89 -0.23 11.83
C ILE A 316 6.63 -1.02 11.47
N GLY A 317 5.80 -0.52 10.54
CA GLY A 317 4.49 -1.10 10.20
C GLY A 317 3.35 -0.59 11.10
N ASP A 318 3.59 0.53 11.78
CA ASP A 318 2.60 1.18 12.63
C ASP A 318 1.63 2.07 11.83
N GLU A 319 0.49 2.35 12.44
CA GLU A 319 -0.62 3.07 11.81
C GLU A 319 -0.42 4.59 11.69
N GLY A 320 0.60 5.17 12.32
CA GLY A 320 0.84 6.62 12.28
C GLY A 320 0.32 7.41 13.48
N PHE A 321 -0.09 6.76 14.58
CA PHE A 321 -0.76 7.48 15.68
C PHE A 321 0.14 8.47 16.44
N GLY A 322 -0.46 9.59 16.83
CA GLY A 322 0.28 10.69 17.47
C GLY A 322 1.31 11.38 16.55
N PRO A 323 0.97 11.77 15.31
CA PRO A 323 1.91 12.42 14.39
C PRO A 323 2.14 13.90 14.71
N ASP A 324 1.26 14.52 15.49
CA ASP A 324 1.32 15.93 15.85
C ASP A 324 0.49 16.23 17.10
N SER A 325 1.15 16.58 18.21
CA SER A 325 0.46 16.95 19.45
C SER A 325 -0.32 18.27 19.36
N ALA A 326 -0.04 19.09 18.34
CA ALA A 326 -0.79 20.30 18.01
C ALA A 326 -1.81 20.07 16.88
N GLY A 327 -2.07 18.81 16.51
CA GLY A 327 -3.06 18.44 15.51
C GLY A 327 -4.51 18.73 15.94
N ASP A 328 -5.46 18.11 15.26
CA ASP A 328 -6.90 18.37 15.45
C ASP A 328 -7.51 17.82 16.75
N GLY A 329 -6.72 17.10 17.55
CA GLY A 329 -7.12 16.50 18.82
C GLY A 329 -7.97 15.22 18.68
N SER A 330 -8.24 14.75 17.47
CA SER A 330 -8.92 13.48 17.22
C SER A 330 -8.14 12.30 17.81
N TYR A 331 -8.82 11.18 18.09
CA TYR A 331 -8.20 9.99 18.67
C TYR A 331 -6.91 9.56 17.94
N PRO A 332 -6.87 9.45 16.59
CA PRO A 332 -5.64 9.09 15.87
C PRO A 332 -4.47 10.08 16.06
N TYR A 333 -4.76 11.35 16.36
CA TYR A 333 -3.71 12.36 16.62
C TYR A 333 -3.13 12.27 18.04
N GLN A 334 -3.69 11.43 18.91
CA GLN A 334 -3.22 11.28 20.28
C GLN A 334 -2.21 10.13 20.40
N ALA A 335 -1.12 10.35 21.13
CA ALA A 335 -0.12 9.32 21.38
C ALA A 335 -0.70 8.07 22.07
N GLY A 336 -1.77 8.25 22.85
CA GLY A 336 -2.47 7.15 23.53
C GLY A 336 -3.19 6.18 22.57
N ALA A 337 -3.46 6.56 21.32
CA ALA A 337 -4.11 5.67 20.35
C ALA A 337 -3.24 4.49 19.94
N GLY A 338 -1.93 4.74 19.80
CA GLY A 338 -0.93 3.71 19.51
C GLY A 338 -0.08 3.31 20.72
N GLY A 339 0.00 4.13 21.76
CA GLY A 339 0.99 3.99 22.82
C GLY A 339 2.39 4.43 22.38
N TYR A 340 2.49 5.35 21.43
CA TYR A 340 3.72 5.93 20.90
C TYR A 340 3.48 7.35 20.36
N VAL A 341 4.54 8.13 20.22
CA VAL A 341 4.54 9.37 19.43
C VAL A 341 5.18 9.06 18.08
N TRP A 342 4.42 9.10 17.01
CA TRP A 342 4.88 8.64 15.70
C TRP A 342 6.17 9.33 15.24
N THR A 343 6.26 10.66 15.42
CA THR A 343 7.44 11.43 15.02
C THR A 343 8.71 11.02 15.75
N ASP A 344 8.60 10.55 16.99
CA ASP A 344 9.75 10.08 17.77
C ASP A 344 10.24 8.75 17.20
N THR A 345 9.32 7.84 16.88
CA THR A 345 9.65 6.56 16.26
C THR A 345 10.22 6.72 14.85
N LEU A 346 9.72 7.69 14.06
CA LEU A 346 10.28 8.05 12.76
C LEU A 346 11.73 8.53 12.86
N ASN A 347 12.13 9.15 13.97
CA ASN A 347 13.49 9.65 14.20
C ASN A 347 14.49 8.57 14.61
N ILE A 348 14.06 7.32 14.82
CA ILE A 348 14.97 6.19 15.06
C ILE A 348 15.91 6.03 13.86
N THR A 349 17.22 6.02 14.09
CA THR A 349 18.25 6.06 13.03
C THR A 349 18.30 4.79 12.18
N THR A 350 17.85 3.66 12.71
CA THR A 350 17.78 2.36 12.03
C THR A 350 16.44 2.10 11.33
N ILE A 351 15.53 3.08 11.33
CA ILE A 351 14.29 3.11 10.54
C ILE A 351 14.52 3.99 9.31
N ASP A 352 14.29 3.45 8.10
CA ASP A 352 14.63 4.15 6.86
C ASP A 352 13.48 5.03 6.32
N PHE A 353 12.23 4.68 6.62
CA PHE A 353 11.03 5.41 6.19
C PHE A 353 9.88 5.18 7.18
N GLY A 354 8.94 6.13 7.24
CA GLY A 354 7.75 6.03 8.09
C GLY A 354 6.59 5.33 7.39
N THR A 355 5.79 4.60 8.14
CA THR A 355 4.51 4.01 7.71
C THR A 355 3.36 4.73 8.39
N PHE A 356 2.22 4.80 7.71
CA PHE A 356 0.95 5.16 8.33
C PHE A 356 -0.20 4.51 7.56
N HIS A 357 -1.29 4.20 8.26
CA HIS A 357 -2.49 3.57 7.71
C HIS A 357 -3.67 4.57 7.72
N LEU A 358 -4.82 4.21 7.15
CA LEU A 358 -6.01 5.08 7.19
C LEU A 358 -7.29 4.26 7.20
N TYR A 359 -8.01 4.31 8.33
CA TYR A 359 -9.26 3.57 8.55
C TYR A 359 -10.34 4.47 9.18
N PRO A 360 -10.93 5.40 8.42
CA PRO A 360 -11.83 6.41 8.98
C PRO A 360 -13.06 5.81 9.66
N ASP A 361 -13.64 4.73 9.11
CA ASP A 361 -14.81 4.09 9.71
C ASP A 361 -14.45 3.49 11.07
N SER A 362 -13.32 2.78 11.13
CA SER A 362 -12.79 2.17 12.36
C SER A 362 -12.37 3.20 13.41
N TRP A 363 -11.95 4.40 13.00
CA TRP A 363 -11.46 5.46 13.88
C TRP A 363 -12.50 6.54 14.19
N GLY A 364 -13.73 6.37 13.69
CA GLY A 364 -14.83 7.33 13.88
C GLY A 364 -14.54 8.70 13.25
N GLN A 365 -13.84 8.73 12.11
CA GLN A 365 -13.49 9.95 11.37
C GLN A 365 -14.27 10.03 10.06
N PRO A 366 -14.64 11.24 9.59
CA PRO A 366 -15.20 11.41 8.25
C PRO A 366 -14.13 11.15 7.18
N TYR A 367 -14.50 10.66 6.00
CA TYR A 367 -13.51 10.33 4.96
C TYR A 367 -12.60 11.50 4.54
N ASP A 368 -13.14 12.72 4.48
CA ASP A 368 -12.37 13.91 4.09
C ASP A 368 -11.25 14.23 5.07
N TRP A 369 -11.38 13.81 6.34
CA TRP A 369 -10.32 13.89 7.35
C TRP A 369 -9.05 13.13 6.94
N GLY A 370 -9.18 12.07 6.14
CA GLY A 370 -8.04 11.34 5.59
C GLY A 370 -7.04 12.23 4.84
N ASN A 371 -7.51 13.33 4.22
CA ASN A 371 -6.62 14.30 3.58
C ASN A 371 -5.73 15.03 4.58
N LEU A 372 -6.28 15.42 5.74
CA LEU A 372 -5.52 16.03 6.82
C LEU A 372 -4.48 15.05 7.35
N TRP A 373 -4.90 13.81 7.60
CA TRP A 373 -4.04 12.72 8.06
C TRP A 373 -2.82 12.51 7.14
N VAL A 374 -3.04 12.33 5.84
CA VAL A 374 -1.98 12.15 4.84
C VAL A 374 -1.05 13.37 4.78
N LYS A 375 -1.59 14.59 4.78
CA LYS A 375 -0.79 15.83 4.73
C LYS A 375 0.09 16.00 5.97
N THR A 376 -0.44 15.70 7.15
CA THR A 376 0.34 15.78 8.39
C THR A 376 1.51 14.79 8.33
N HIS A 377 1.27 13.52 8.01
CA HIS A 377 2.34 12.53 7.91
C HIS A 377 3.40 12.90 6.88
N ALA A 378 2.97 13.33 5.69
CA ALA A 378 3.89 13.81 4.65
C ALA A 378 4.76 14.97 5.15
N ALA A 379 4.17 15.97 5.83
CA ALA A 379 4.92 17.09 6.39
C ALA A 379 5.94 16.65 7.46
N ARG A 380 5.59 15.67 8.28
CA ARG A 380 6.50 15.11 9.30
C ARG A 380 7.63 14.28 8.69
N CYS A 381 7.36 13.52 7.63
CA CYS A 381 8.38 12.83 6.83
C CYS A 381 9.36 13.80 6.15
N VAL A 382 8.84 14.90 5.58
CA VAL A 382 9.68 15.98 5.03
C VAL A 382 10.59 16.55 6.11
N ALA A 383 10.06 16.85 7.30
CA ALA A 383 10.83 17.38 8.42
C ALA A 383 11.91 16.41 8.93
N ALA A 384 11.64 15.11 8.90
CA ALA A 384 12.61 14.06 9.26
C ALA A 384 13.59 13.70 8.13
N ASN A 385 13.40 14.25 6.92
CA ASN A 385 14.12 13.87 5.71
C ASN A 385 14.10 12.36 5.42
N LYS A 386 12.92 11.75 5.62
CA LYS A 386 12.65 10.33 5.33
C LYS A 386 11.40 10.20 4.46
N PRO A 387 11.35 9.23 3.53
CA PRO A 387 10.11 8.93 2.83
C PRO A 387 9.00 8.49 3.80
N CYS A 388 7.77 8.66 3.34
CA CYS A 388 6.56 8.11 3.96
C CYS A 388 5.95 7.07 3.03
N LEU A 389 5.43 6.00 3.60
CA LEU A 389 4.61 5.02 2.91
C LEU A 389 3.20 5.02 3.51
N PHE A 390 2.22 5.37 2.68
CA PHE A 390 0.80 5.17 3.00
C PHE A 390 0.49 3.69 2.75
N GLU A 391 0.58 2.89 3.81
CA GLU A 391 0.81 1.44 3.68
C GLU A 391 -0.49 0.63 3.63
N GLU A 392 -1.53 1.07 4.33
CA GLU A 392 -2.87 0.47 4.27
C GLU A 392 -3.96 1.54 4.27
N CYS A 393 -5.07 1.24 3.60
CA CYS A 393 -6.30 2.01 3.71
C CYS A 393 -7.53 1.14 3.50
N GLU A 394 -8.62 1.47 4.18
CA GLU A 394 -9.93 0.85 3.94
C GLU A 394 -10.37 1.14 2.50
N SER A 395 -10.88 0.11 1.80
CA SER A 395 -11.62 0.31 0.55
C SER A 395 -13.09 0.02 0.82
N PHE A 396 -14.04 0.89 0.43
CA PHE A 396 -15.27 0.52 -0.28
C PHE A 396 -16.09 1.77 -0.70
N SER A 397 -16.45 1.84 -1.99
CA SER A 397 -17.43 2.76 -2.63
C SER A 397 -17.22 4.27 -2.55
N ARG A 398 -16.33 4.78 -1.70
CA ARG A 398 -16.04 6.22 -1.53
C ARG A 398 -14.59 6.52 -1.17
N CYS A 399 -13.63 5.67 -1.55
CA CYS A 399 -12.36 6.26 -1.97
C CYS A 399 -12.69 6.96 -3.28
N PRO A 400 -12.83 8.30 -3.35
CA PRO A 400 -12.87 8.89 -4.65
C PRO A 400 -11.52 8.49 -5.29
N PRO A 401 -11.40 8.44 -6.62
CA PRO A 401 -10.10 8.37 -7.30
C PRO A 401 -9.09 9.40 -6.75
N SER A 402 -9.61 10.36 -5.98
CA SER A 402 -8.97 11.36 -5.17
C SER A 402 -8.31 10.93 -3.85
N LEU A 403 -8.15 9.66 -3.48
CA LEU A 403 -7.25 9.32 -2.34
C LEU A 403 -5.76 9.17 -2.74
N VAL A 404 -5.47 9.39 -4.01
CA VAL A 404 -4.17 9.93 -4.46
C VAL A 404 -4.22 11.46 -4.53
N THR A 405 -5.38 12.10 -4.32
CA THR A 405 -5.64 13.48 -4.71
C THR A 405 -6.52 14.28 -3.73
N GLN A 406 -5.92 14.96 -2.77
CA GLN A 406 -6.35 16.20 -2.09
C GLN A 406 -7.84 16.67 -1.99
N PRO A 407 -8.18 17.42 -0.90
CA PRO A 407 -9.54 17.81 -0.50
C PRO A 407 -10.10 19.01 -1.28
N ASP A 408 -11.44 19.05 -1.37
CA ASP A 408 -12.20 20.25 -1.72
C ASP A 408 -12.46 21.09 -0.45
N THR A 409 -12.30 22.40 -0.59
CA THR A 409 -12.53 23.43 0.44
C THR A 409 -13.93 24.02 0.31
N ASP A 410 -14.65 24.16 1.42
CA ASP A 410 -15.52 25.32 1.68
C ASP A 410 -14.84 26.24 2.70
#